data_AF-A0A2I0N8T6-F1
#
_entry.id   AF-A0A2I0N8T6-F1
#
_cell.length_a   1.000
_cell.length_b   1.000
_cell.length_c   1.000
_cell.angle_alpha   90.00
_cell.angle_beta   90.00
_cell.angle_gamma   90.00
#
_symmetry.space_group_name_H-M   'P 1'
#
loop_
_entity.id
_entity.type
_entity.pdbx_description
1 polymer ?
#
loop_
_entity_poly.entity_id
_entity_poly.type
_entity_poly.pdbx_seq_one_letter_code
_entity_poly.pdbx_strand_id
1 'polypeptide(L)'
;MKLFTKKELLERIAKIGSALPEKVTVYMIGGCAMSLRGEKEATKDVDWIVDSAEEMRLMAKTLKVLGFFEAVALPKEYVNLGTAAVLKDMGGFQCDLFLKKVCNALVLSDGMKRRATPYGDFGKLAV
;
A
#
# COMPACT_ATOMS: atom_id res chain seq x y z
N MET A 1 -13.19 13.75 4.15
CA MET A 1 -11.98 12.91 3.95
C MET A 1 -11.01 13.70 3.09
N LYS A 2 -9.76 13.89 3.53
CA LYS A 2 -8.74 14.61 2.75
C LYS A 2 -8.39 13.83 1.47
N LEU A 3 -8.16 14.55 0.37
CA LEU A 3 -7.66 14.00 -0.89
C LEU A 3 -6.18 14.36 -1.03
N PHE A 4 -5.43 13.48 -1.69
CA PHE A 4 -4.00 13.61 -1.93
C PHE A 4 -3.75 13.62 -3.43
N THR A 5 -3.10 14.68 -3.90
CA THR A 5 -2.65 14.84 -5.29
C THR A 5 -1.52 13.87 -5.61
N LYS A 6 -1.24 13.67 -6.91
CA LYS A 6 -0.08 12.88 -7.35
C LYS A 6 1.23 13.28 -6.65
N LYS A 7 1.49 14.59 -6.51
CA LYS A 7 2.71 15.08 -5.85
C LYS A 7 2.76 14.66 -4.37
N GLU A 8 1.69 14.88 -3.62
CA GLU A 8 1.61 14.51 -2.20
C GLU A 8 1.70 12.98 -2.00
N LEU A 9 1.14 12.19 -2.92
CA LEU A 9 1.29 10.74 -2.92
C LEU A 9 2.76 10.35 -3.06
N LEU A 10 3.47 10.91 -4.05
CA LEU A 10 4.87 10.59 -4.29
C LEU A 10 5.77 10.97 -3.11
N GLU A 11 5.53 12.11 -2.48
CA GLU A 11 6.27 12.54 -1.28
C GLU A 11 6.08 11.55 -0.11
N ARG A 12 4.85 11.05 0.08
CA ARG A 12 4.53 10.07 1.11
C ARG A 12 5.13 8.70 0.80
N ILE A 13 5.02 8.24 -0.44
CA ILE A 13 5.61 6.97 -0.90
C ILE A 13 7.13 7.02 -0.73
N ALA A 14 7.77 8.13 -1.11
CA ALA A 14 9.21 8.36 -0.93
C ALA A 14 9.63 8.31 0.55
N LYS A 15 8.86 8.92 1.44
CA LYS A 15 9.10 8.88 2.88
C LYS A 15 9.00 7.45 3.43
N ILE A 16 8.01 6.68 2.99
CA ILE A 16 7.80 5.30 3.43
C ILE A 16 8.93 4.41 2.92
N GLY A 17 9.28 4.52 1.64
CA GLY A 17 10.33 3.70 1.05
C GLY A 17 11.74 4.02 1.55
N SER A 18 11.99 5.25 2.00
CA SER A 18 13.25 5.63 2.67
C SER A 18 13.38 5.06 4.10
N ALA A 19 12.25 4.80 4.76
CA ALA A 19 12.22 4.30 6.14
C ALA A 19 12.25 2.77 6.24
N LEU A 20 12.07 2.05 5.12
CA LEU A 20 12.13 0.61 5.10
C LEU A 20 13.53 0.10 5.52
N PRO A 21 13.63 -1.00 6.28
CA PRO A 21 14.92 -1.59 6.61
C PRO A 21 15.51 -2.35 5.41
N GLU A 22 14.68 -2.94 4.56
CA GLU A 22 15.06 -3.82 3.44
C GLU A 22 14.19 -3.54 2.20
N LYS A 23 14.59 -4.08 1.03
CA LYS A 23 13.85 -3.87 -0.21
C LYS A 23 12.50 -4.59 -0.16
N VAL A 24 11.43 -3.90 -0.51
CA VAL A 24 10.07 -4.44 -0.63
C VAL A 24 9.49 -4.07 -1.99
N THR A 25 8.82 -5.03 -2.64
CA THR A 25 8.03 -4.76 -3.85
C THR A 25 6.55 -4.73 -3.49
N VAL A 26 5.85 -3.66 -3.87
CA VAL A 26 4.39 -3.58 -3.76
C VAL A 26 3.77 -3.49 -5.14
N TYR A 27 2.58 -4.06 -5.29
CA TYR A 27 1.74 -3.88 -6.46
C TYR A 27 0.58 -2.94 -6.09
N MET A 28 0.44 -1.85 -6.83
CA MET A 28 -0.63 -0.88 -6.61
C MET A 28 -1.86 -1.19 -7.44
N ILE A 29 -3.03 -1.05 -6.81
CA ILE A 29 -4.33 -1.12 -7.47
C ILE A 29 -5.18 0.11 -7.12
N GLY A 30 -6.42 0.15 -7.60
CA GLY A 30 -7.39 1.15 -7.17
C GLY A 30 -7.05 2.59 -7.56
N GLY A 31 -7.56 3.52 -6.77
CA GLY A 31 -7.50 4.95 -7.06
C GLY A 31 -6.07 5.50 -7.06
N CYS A 32 -5.19 4.96 -6.21
CA CYS A 32 -3.80 5.41 -6.16
C CYS A 32 -3.03 5.08 -7.44
N ALA A 33 -3.20 3.87 -7.99
CA ALA A 33 -2.57 3.46 -9.24
C ALA A 33 -3.04 4.34 -10.42
N MET A 34 -4.35 4.65 -10.47
CA MET A 34 -4.91 5.57 -11.46
C MET A 34 -4.33 6.99 -11.32
N SER A 35 -4.20 7.49 -10.09
CA SER A 35 -3.61 8.82 -9.84
C SER A 35 -2.15 8.92 -10.24
N LEU A 36 -1.35 7.89 -9.98
CA LEU A 36 0.05 7.86 -10.42
C LEU A 36 0.18 7.85 -11.94
N ARG A 37 -0.73 7.18 -12.66
CA ARG A 37 -0.81 7.19 -14.12
C ARG A 37 -1.43 8.45 -14.74
N GLY A 38 -1.93 9.39 -13.92
CA GLY A 38 -2.59 10.60 -14.41
C GLY A 38 -4.02 10.38 -14.91
N GLU A 39 -4.64 9.25 -14.56
CA GLU A 39 -6.03 8.90 -14.90
C GLU A 39 -7.03 9.45 -13.87
N LYS A 40 -6.54 9.90 -12.71
CA LYS A 40 -7.36 10.44 -11.61
C LYS A 40 -6.61 11.55 -10.87
N GLU A 41 -7.24 12.72 -10.72
CA GLU A 41 -6.60 13.91 -10.12
C GLU A 41 -6.08 13.68 -8.68
N ALA A 42 -6.84 12.99 -7.84
CA ALA A 42 -6.48 12.73 -6.45
C ALA A 42 -7.14 11.47 -5.89
N THR A 43 -6.53 10.89 -4.87
CA THR A 43 -7.06 9.73 -4.14
C THR A 43 -7.06 9.98 -2.64
N LYS A 44 -7.75 9.13 -1.87
CA LYS A 44 -7.86 9.28 -0.41
C LYS A 44 -6.87 8.37 0.34
N ASP A 45 -6.46 7.29 -0.32
CA ASP A 45 -5.77 6.12 0.22
C ASP A 45 -4.80 5.52 -0.83
N VAL A 46 -3.93 4.63 -0.35
CA VAL A 46 -3.11 3.76 -1.20
C VAL A 46 -3.42 2.30 -0.93
N ASP A 47 -3.61 1.53 -2.00
CA ASP A 47 -3.87 0.09 -1.96
C ASP A 47 -2.60 -0.67 -2.35
N TRP A 48 -1.96 -1.33 -1.38
CA TRP A 48 -0.69 -2.04 -1.59
C TRP A 48 -0.86 -3.54 -1.42
N ILE A 49 -0.53 -4.28 -2.47
CA ILE A 49 -0.46 -5.75 -2.43
C ILE A 49 1.01 -6.16 -2.34
N VAL A 50 1.35 -6.94 -1.32
CA VAL A 50 2.67 -7.59 -1.19
C VAL A 50 2.56 -9.09 -1.47
N ASP A 51 3.66 -9.69 -1.90
CA ASP A 51 3.70 -11.11 -2.30
C ASP A 51 4.20 -12.02 -1.17
N SER A 52 4.66 -11.48 -0.04
CA SER A 52 5.11 -12.27 1.10
C SER A 52 4.63 -11.73 2.44
N ALA A 53 4.49 -12.65 3.41
CA ALA A 53 4.17 -12.29 4.79
C ALA A 53 5.30 -11.50 5.47
N GLU A 54 6.53 -11.63 4.97
CA GLU A 54 7.69 -10.87 5.44
C GLU A 54 7.60 -9.41 5.00
N GLU A 55 7.39 -9.15 3.71
CA GLU A 55 7.16 -7.80 3.18
C GLU A 55 5.97 -7.14 3.88
N MET A 56 4.89 -7.88 4.14
CA MET A 56 3.75 -7.39 4.91
C MET A 56 4.17 -6.88 6.29
N ARG A 57 4.95 -7.68 7.04
CA ARG A 57 5.45 -7.29 8.37
C ARG A 57 6.37 -6.08 8.29
N LEU A 58 7.27 -6.04 7.30
CA LEU A 58 8.17 -4.91 7.08
C LEU A 58 7.41 -3.62 6.82
N MET A 59 6.41 -3.66 5.92
CA MET A 59 5.57 -2.52 5.58
C MET A 59 4.77 -2.05 6.81
N ALA A 60 4.06 -2.95 7.49
CA ALA A 60 3.25 -2.61 8.65
C ALA A 60 4.11 -2.01 9.80
N LYS A 61 5.28 -2.60 10.07
CA LYS A 61 6.22 -2.08 11.09
C LYS A 61 6.75 -0.70 10.70
N THR A 62 7.13 -0.51 9.44
CA THR A 62 7.66 0.77 8.94
C THR A 62 6.61 1.87 9.03
N LEU A 63 5.37 1.59 8.65
CA LEU A 63 4.26 2.53 8.80
C LEU A 63 4.03 2.90 10.27
N LYS A 64 4.05 1.92 11.19
CA LYS A 64 3.95 2.18 12.63
C LYS A 64 5.08 3.08 13.16
N VAL A 65 6.32 2.85 12.72
CA VAL A 65 7.48 3.71 13.06
C VAL A 65 7.29 5.14 12.55
N LEU A 66 6.65 5.31 11.39
CA LEU A 66 6.34 6.62 10.80
C LEU A 66 5.13 7.33 11.45
N GLY A 67 4.55 6.75 12.50
CA GLY A 67 3.43 7.34 13.24
C GLY A 67 2.05 6.99 12.68
N PHE A 68 1.96 6.00 11.79
CA PHE A 68 0.67 5.45 11.39
C PHE A 68 0.13 4.53 12.49
N PHE A 69 -1.18 4.52 12.67
CA PHE A 69 -1.88 3.67 13.62
C PHE A 69 -2.94 2.83 12.90
N GLU A 70 -3.27 1.67 13.45
CA GLU A 70 -4.30 0.80 12.87
C GLU A 70 -5.67 1.47 12.97
N ALA A 71 -6.35 1.60 11.84
CA ALA A 71 -7.71 2.13 11.78
C ALA A 71 -8.70 1.01 12.17
N VAL A 72 -8.86 0.81 13.49
CA VAL A 72 -9.83 -0.09 14.13
C VAL A 72 -9.52 -1.60 13.96
N ALA A 73 -9.75 -2.37 15.04
CA ALA A 73 -9.53 -3.81 15.09
C ALA A 73 -10.29 -4.52 13.97
N LEU A 74 -9.55 -5.07 13.00
CA LEU A 74 -10.13 -5.90 11.95
C LEU A 74 -10.91 -7.05 12.63
N PRO A 75 -12.22 -7.22 12.34
CA PRO A 75 -12.96 -8.39 12.81
C PRO A 75 -12.19 -9.66 12.46
N LYS A 76 -12.25 -10.72 13.28
CA LYS A 76 -11.53 -11.99 13.03
C LYS A 76 -11.77 -12.55 11.62
N GLU A 77 -12.92 -12.23 11.03
CA GLU A 77 -13.27 -12.56 9.65
C GLU A 77 -12.34 -11.87 8.64
N TYR A 78 -11.94 -10.62 8.83
CA TYR A 78 -10.96 -9.91 7.99
C TYR A 78 -9.55 -10.52 8.04
N VAL A 79 -9.13 -11.09 9.18
CA VAL A 79 -7.86 -11.84 9.31
C VAL A 79 -7.82 -13.05 8.36
N ASN A 80 -8.98 -13.62 8.03
CA ASN A 80 -9.11 -14.75 7.10
C ASN A 80 -9.33 -14.36 5.62
N LEU A 81 -9.50 -13.07 5.30
CA LEU A 81 -9.89 -12.59 3.95
C LEU A 81 -8.71 -12.02 3.10
N GLY A 82 -7.48 -12.03 3.62
CA GLY A 82 -6.27 -11.60 2.90
C GLY A 82 -5.97 -10.09 2.97
N THR A 83 -6.89 -9.29 3.51
CA THR A 83 -6.66 -7.88 3.88
C THR A 83 -6.04 -7.84 5.28
N ALA A 84 -4.78 -7.42 5.38
CA ALA A 84 -3.95 -7.70 6.57
C ALA A 84 -3.82 -6.50 7.54
N ALA A 85 -3.86 -5.27 7.04
CA ALA A 85 -3.81 -4.09 7.90
C ALA A 85 -4.31 -2.84 7.17
N VAL A 86 -5.11 -2.03 7.85
CA VAL A 86 -5.45 -0.66 7.42
C VAL A 86 -4.77 0.28 8.40
N LEU A 87 -3.80 1.06 7.93
CA LEU A 87 -3.06 2.01 8.76
C LEU A 87 -3.30 3.43 8.29
N LYS A 88 -3.43 4.36 9.25
CA LYS A 88 -3.72 5.76 8.96
C LYS A 88 -2.82 6.67 9.79
N ASP A 89 -2.40 7.80 9.21
CA ASP A 89 -1.70 8.84 9.95
C ASP A 89 -2.65 9.92 10.49
N MET A 90 -2.13 10.80 11.35
CA MET A 90 -2.90 11.94 11.89
C MET A 90 -3.35 12.93 10.80
N GLY A 91 -2.68 12.95 9.65
CA GLY A 91 -3.04 13.75 8.48
C GLY A 91 -4.18 13.17 7.64
N GLY A 92 -4.67 11.99 8.01
CA GLY A 92 -5.76 11.30 7.34
C GLY A 92 -5.37 10.47 6.13
N PHE A 93 -4.07 10.29 5.86
CA PHE A 93 -3.56 9.43 4.80
C PHE A 93 -3.63 7.98 5.22
N GLN A 94 -4.28 7.15 4.40
CA GLN A 94 -4.56 5.76 4.70
C GLN A 94 -3.78 4.84 3.76
N CYS A 95 -3.19 3.78 4.32
CA CYS A 95 -2.52 2.70 3.62
C CYS A 95 -3.25 1.40 3.89
N ASP A 96 -3.77 0.79 2.84
CA ASP A 96 -4.44 -0.50 2.87
C ASP A 96 -3.45 -1.57 2.40
N LEU A 97 -3.08 -2.49 3.29
CA LEU A 97 -2.12 -3.55 3.01
C LEU A 97 -2.82 -4.90 2.81
N PHE A 98 -2.54 -5.53 1.67
CA PHE A 98 -3.08 -6.83 1.26
C PHE A 98 -1.96 -7.86 1.06
N LEU A 99 -2.13 -9.07 1.60
CA LEU A 99 -1.18 -10.17 1.40
C LEU A 99 -1.70 -11.09 0.30
N LYS A 100 -1.16 -10.94 -0.91
CA LYS A 100 -1.54 -11.66 -2.16
C LYS A 100 -3.01 -11.56 -2.58
N LYS A 101 -3.96 -11.41 -1.66
CA LYS A 101 -5.40 -11.48 -1.91
C LYS A 101 -6.06 -10.22 -1.38
N VAL A 102 -6.87 -9.59 -2.22
CA VAL A 102 -7.62 -8.38 -1.91
C VAL A 102 -9.08 -8.77 -1.71
N CYS A 103 -9.60 -8.58 -0.50
CA CYS A 103 -11.02 -8.74 -0.13
C CYS A 103 -11.66 -10.05 -0.63
N ASN A 104 -10.91 -11.15 -0.64
CA ASN A 104 -11.31 -12.43 -1.24
C ASN A 104 -11.71 -12.45 -2.73
N ALA A 105 -11.73 -11.32 -3.42
CA ALA A 105 -12.22 -11.18 -4.80
C ALA A 105 -11.09 -11.19 -5.84
N LEU A 106 -9.88 -10.77 -5.46
CA LEU A 106 -8.74 -10.68 -6.35
C LEU A 106 -7.52 -11.36 -5.72
N VAL A 107 -6.84 -12.21 -6.48
CA VAL A 107 -5.59 -12.87 -6.09
C VAL A 107 -4.50 -12.41 -7.04
N LEU A 108 -3.42 -11.85 -6.50
CA LEU A 108 -2.20 -11.49 -7.21
C LEU A 108 -1.55 -12.76 -7.78
N SER A 109 -1.88 -13.06 -9.02
CA SER A 109 -1.30 -14.18 -9.77
C SER A 109 -0.01 -13.77 -10.47
N ASP A 110 0.81 -14.75 -10.85
CA ASP A 110 2.03 -14.46 -11.62
C ASP A 110 1.72 -13.83 -12.99
N GLY A 111 0.55 -14.14 -13.57
CA GLY A 111 0.07 -13.48 -14.79
C GLY A 111 -0.25 -12.00 -14.57
N MET A 112 -0.67 -11.61 -13.36
CA MET A 112 -0.82 -10.19 -13.01
C MET A 112 0.53 -9.53 -12.81
N LYS A 113 1.45 -10.18 -12.06
CA LYS A 113 2.80 -9.66 -11.82
C LYS A 113 3.55 -9.40 -13.13
N ARG A 114 3.47 -10.32 -14.11
CA ARG A 114 4.10 -10.17 -15.43
C ARG A 114 3.53 -9.03 -16.28
N ARG A 115 2.27 -8.65 -16.05
CA ARG A 115 1.61 -7.53 -16.76
C ARG A 115 1.66 -6.23 -15.99
N ALA A 116 2.15 -6.24 -14.75
CA ALA A 116 2.32 -5.03 -13.96
C ALA A 116 3.43 -4.19 -14.60
N THR A 117 3.18 -2.90 -14.72
CA THR A 117 4.17 -1.94 -15.21
C THR A 117 4.83 -1.30 -13.99
N PRO A 118 6.17 -1.40 -13.84
CA PRO A 118 6.87 -0.69 -12.80
C PRO A 118 6.61 0.81 -12.90
N TYR A 119 6.25 1.44 -11.80
CA TYR A 119 6.12 2.88 -11.70
C TYR A 119 7.43 3.53 -11.27
N GLY A 120 8.15 2.94 -10.30
CA GLY A 120 9.48 3.39 -9.91
C GLY A 120 9.96 2.87 -8.55
N ASP A 121 11.25 3.08 -8.27
CA ASP A 121 11.86 2.79 -6.97
C ASP A 121 11.93 4.07 -6.10
N PHE A 122 11.46 3.96 -4.87
CA PHE A 122 11.43 5.02 -3.87
C PHE A 122 12.29 4.59 -2.68
N GLY A 123 13.61 4.73 -2.81
CA GLY A 123 14.55 4.16 -1.84
C GLY A 123 14.49 2.63 -1.88
N LYS A 124 13.96 2.00 -0.83
CA LYS A 124 13.83 0.53 -0.74
C LYS A 124 12.43 0.02 -1.10
N LEU A 125 11.52 0.90 -1.52
CA LEU A 125 10.18 0.50 -1.97
C LEU A 125 10.13 0.52 -3.50
N ALA A 126 9.98 -0.64 -4.12
CA ALA A 126 9.67 -0.77 -5.53
C ALA A 126 8.15 -0.80 -5.73
N VAL A 127 7.65 -0.02 -6.68
CA VAL A 127 6.22 0.20 -6.95
C VAL A 127 5.92 0.02 -8.42
#